data_AF-A0A2E7D0J5-F1
#
_entry.id   AF-A0A2E7D0J5-F1
#
_cell.length_a   1.000
_cell.length_b   1.000
_cell.length_c   1.000
_cell.angle_alpha   90.00
_cell.angle_beta   90.00
_cell.angle_gamma   90.00
#
_symmetry.space_group_name_H-M   'P 1'
#
loop_
_entity.id
_entity.type
_entity.pdbx_description
1 polymer ?
#
loop_
_entity_poly.entity_id
_entity_poly.type
_entity_poly.pdbx_seq_one_letter_code
_entity_poly.pdbx_strand_id
1 'polypeptide(L)' 'MTPELIVNISSEGRYKVAAKEFTESELAALIAQAKKNNPHQSTLIRGDGASELRYAVRVMGYCNRVEMRYRIAALQK' A
#
# COMPACT_ATOMS: atom_id res chain seq x y z
N MET A 1 -5.12 -13.75 -13.07
CA MET A 1 -4.67 -13.12 -11.81
C MET A 1 -4.75 -11.61 -11.99
N THR A 2 -5.51 -10.93 -11.15
CA THR A 2 -5.57 -9.46 -11.15
C THR A 2 -4.27 -8.92 -10.55
N PRO A 3 -3.52 -8.04 -11.23
CA PRO A 3 -2.27 -7.52 -10.69
C PRO A 3 -2.53 -6.76 -9.39
N GLU A 4 -1.79 -7.08 -8.33
CA GLU A 4 -1.93 -6.41 -7.03
C GLU A 4 -1.30 -5.01 -7.08
N LEU A 5 -1.86 -4.09 -6.29
CA LEU A 5 -1.26 -2.78 -6.07
C LEU A 5 -0.09 -2.96 -5.09
N ILE A 6 1.15 -2.84 -5.58
CA ILE A 6 2.33 -2.99 -4.73
C ILE A 6 2.67 -1.65 -4.09
N VAL A 7 2.58 -1.57 -2.77
CA VAL A 7 2.95 -0.40 -1.97
C VAL A 7 4.23 -0.73 -1.22
N ASN A 8 5.34 -0.14 -1.63
CA ASN A 8 6.60 -0.25 -0.90
C ASN A 8 6.74 0.92 0.07
N ILE A 9 7.18 0.64 1.29
CA ILE A 9 7.37 1.60 2.36
C ILE A 9 8.89 1.73 2.60
N SER A 10 9.40 2.96 2.62
CA SER A 10 10.78 3.23 3.06
C SER A 10 10.84 3.42 4.57
N SER A 11 12.04 3.27 5.13
CA SER A 11 12.34 3.61 6.53
C SER A 11 11.98 5.06 6.92
N GLU A 12 11.98 5.98 5.96
CA GLU A 12 11.59 7.39 6.13
C GLU A 12 10.07 7.63 6.07
N GLY A 13 9.27 6.58 5.85
CA GLY A 13 7.81 6.69 5.74
C GLY A 13 7.30 7.18 4.39
N ARG A 14 8.12 7.09 3.33
CA ARG A 14 7.69 7.40 1.97
C ARG A 14 7.07 6.16 1.33
N TYR A 15 5.95 6.36 0.62
CA TYR A 15 5.24 5.29 -0.05
C TYR A 15 5.59 5.27 -1.54
N LYS A 16 5.99 4.12 -2.06
CA LYS A 16 6.37 3.93 -3.46
C LYS A 16 5.43 2.94 -4.15
N VAL A 17 4.73 3.41 -5.17
CA VAL A 17 3.86 2.60 -6.03
C VAL A 17 4.28 2.81 -7.48
N ALA A 18 4.56 1.73 -8.21
CA ALA A 18 5.01 1.78 -9.62
C ALA A 18 6.14 2.81 -9.86
N ALA A 19 7.16 2.78 -9.01
CA ALA A 19 8.32 3.69 -9.01
C ALA A 19 8.04 5.19 -8.75
N LYS A 20 6.80 5.56 -8.42
CA LYS A 20 6.44 6.92 -8.01
C LYS A 20 6.30 7.01 -6.50
N GLU A 21 6.75 8.12 -5.92
CA GLU A 21 6.57 8.44 -4.51
C GLU A 21 5.22 9.12 -4.28
N PHE A 22 4.58 8.77 -3.17
CA PHE A 22 3.28 9.28 -2.74
C PHE A 22 3.37 9.70 -1.28
N THR A 23 2.71 10.81 -0.97
CA THR A 23 2.33 11.20 0.38
C THR A 23 1.17 10.33 0.88
N GLU A 24 0.82 10.47 2.17
CA GLU A 24 -0.29 9.72 2.77
C GLU A 24 -1.64 10.00 2.11
N SER A 25 -1.93 11.28 1.87
CA SER A 25 -3.19 11.71 1.25
C SER A 25 -3.30 11.19 -0.19
N GLU A 26 -2.20 11.24 -0.95
CA GLU A 26 -2.18 10.74 -2.32
C GLU A 26 -2.30 9.22 -2.37
N LEU A 27 -1.64 8.50 -1.45
CA LEU A 27 -1.77 7.05 -1.37
C LEU A 27 -3.20 6.63 -1.02
N ALA A 28 -3.84 7.30 -0.08
CA ALA A 28 -5.22 7.02 0.29
C ALA A 28 -6.17 7.22 -0.90
N ALA A 29 -5.99 8.32 -1.66
CA ALA A 29 -6.75 8.58 -2.88
C ALA A 29 -6.48 7.51 -3.96
N LEU A 30 -5.22 7.09 -4.13
CA LEU A 30 -4.85 6.03 -5.08
C LEU A 30 -5.52 4.71 -4.74
N ILE A 31 -5.52 4.29 -3.47
CA ILE A 31 -6.15 3.04 -3.01
C ILE A 31 -7.66 3.09 -3.26
N ALA A 32 -8.30 4.22 -2.94
CA ALA A 32 -9.73 4.40 -3.19
C ALA A 32 -10.06 4.34 -4.68
N GLN A 33 -9.26 5.00 -5.53
CA GLN A 33 -9.46 4.97 -6.97
C GLN A 33 -9.22 3.57 -7.55
N ALA A 34 -8.21 2.85 -7.07
CA ALA A 34 -7.90 1.50 -7.52
C ALA A 34 -9.05 0.52 -7.21
N LYS A 35 -9.67 0.62 -6.02
CA LYS A 35 -10.87 -0.16 -5.68
C LYS A 35 -12.08 0.18 -6.56
N LYS A 36 -12.30 1.48 -6.82
CA LYS A 36 -13.40 1.94 -7.68
C LYS A 36 -13.25 1.43 -9.11
N ASN A 37 -12.04 1.48 -9.66
CA ASN A 37 -11.73 1.00 -11.00
C ASN A 37 -11.84 -0.52 -11.09
N ASN A 38 -11.51 -1.21 -10.01
CA ASN A 38 -11.49 -2.66 -9.95
C ASN A 38 -11.94 -3.16 -8.57
N PRO A 39 -13.22 -3.57 -8.40
CA PRO A 39 -13.73 -4.05 -7.12
C PRO A 39 -12.98 -5.26 -6.55
N HIS A 40 -12.33 -6.06 -7.39
CA HIS A 40 -11.52 -7.22 -6.99
C HIS A 40 -10.04 -6.90 -6.76
N GLN A 41 -9.64 -5.62 -6.87
CA GLN A 41 -8.28 -5.19 -6.58
C GLN A 41 -7.86 -5.57 -5.17
N SER A 42 -6.61 -6.00 -5.02
CA SER A 42 -5.94 -6.17 -3.73
C SER A 42 -4.63 -5.39 -3.69
N THR A 43 -4.12 -5.18 -2.48
CA THR A 43 -2.85 -4.48 -2.21
C THR A 43 -1.82 -5.40 -1.56
N LEU A 44 -0.58 -5.36 -2.03
CA LEU A 44 0.57 -5.94 -1.35
C LEU A 44 1.39 -4.84 -0.71
N ILE A 45 1.41 -4.82 0.62
CA ILE A 45 2.17 -3.87 1.42
C ILE A 45 3.54 -4.48 1.70
N ARG A 46 4.60 -3.80 1.29
CA ARG A 46 5.99 -4.23 1.48
C ARG A 46 6.77 -3.20 2.25
N GLY A 47 7.49 -3.61 3.28
CA GLY A 47 8.43 -2.75 4.00
C GLY A 47 9.77 -3.45 4.12
N ASP A 48 10.87 -2.69 4.19
CA ASP A 48 12.11 -3.26 4.72
C ASP A 48 11.86 -3.58 6.21
N GLY A 49 12.43 -4.63 6.77
CA GLY A 49 12.08 -5.06 8.15
C GLY A 49 12.34 -4.01 9.25
N ALA A 50 12.95 -2.87 8.92
CA ALA A 50 13.15 -1.71 9.78
C ALA A 50 12.07 -0.63 9.60
N SER A 51 11.29 -0.68 8.52
CA SER A 51 10.15 0.20 8.27
C SER A 51 9.22 0.14 9.47
N GLU A 52 9.00 1.30 10.09
CA GLU A 52 8.19 1.34 11.29
C GLU A 52 6.78 0.80 11.00
N LEU A 53 6.34 -0.17 11.80
CA LEU A 53 5.02 -0.78 11.73
C LEU A 53 3.90 0.27 11.61
N ARG A 54 4.10 1.47 12.19
CA ARG A 54 3.21 2.63 12.07
C ARG A 54 2.80 2.94 10.63
N TYR A 55 3.74 2.89 9.68
CA TYR A 55 3.49 3.24 8.29
C TYR A 55 2.67 2.15 7.59
N ALA A 56 2.99 0.89 7.84
CA ALA A 56 2.22 -0.22 7.30
C ALA A 56 0.77 -0.22 7.82
N VAL A 57 0.58 0.04 9.12
CA VAL A 57 -0.75 0.11 9.75
C VAL A 57 -1.60 1.23 9.13
N ARG A 58 -1.00 2.38 8.75
CA ARG A 58 -1.72 3.44 8.02
C ARG A 58 -2.25 2.94 6.68
N VAL A 59 -1.42 2.24 5.90
CA VAL A 59 -1.84 1.65 4.60
C VAL A 59 -2.97 0.64 4.80
N MET A 60 -2.89 -0.22 5.83
CA MET A 60 -3.97 -1.15 6.18
C MET A 60 -5.28 -0.41 6.48
N GLY A 61 -5.20 0.71 7.22
CA GLY A 61 -6.34 1.58 7.49
C GLY A 61 -6.99 2.12 6.21
N TYR A 62 -6.19 2.54 5.22
CA TYR A 62 -6.70 3.00 3.93
C TYR A 62 -7.41 1.88 3.16
N CYS A 63 -6.82 0.68 3.13
CA CYS A 63 -7.45 -0.49 2.50
C CYS A 63 -8.78 -0.87 3.19
N ASN A 64 -8.82 -0.84 4.53
CA ASN A 64 -10.02 -1.16 5.31
C ASN A 64 -11.18 -0.22 5.01
N ARG A 65 -10.93 1.10 4.90
CA ARG A 65 -11.97 2.10 4.60
C ARG A 65 -12.70 1.87 3.28
N VAL A 66 -12.08 1.16 2.34
CA VAL A 66 -12.64 0.88 1.01
C VAL A 66 -12.87 -0.62 0.78
N GLU A 67 -12.83 -1.43 1.85
CA GLU A 67 -13.02 -2.88 1.80
C GLU A 67 -12.11 -3.57 0.76
N MET A 68 -10.86 -3.12 0.68
CA MET A 68 -9.84 -3.71 -0.18
C MET A 68 -9.06 -4.77 0.59
N ARG A 69 -8.96 -5.98 0.03
CA ARG A 69 -8.11 -7.04 0.59
C ARG A 69 -6.64 -6.64 0.49
N TYR A 70 -5.86 -6.95 1.52
CA TYR A 70 -4.42 -6.70 1.54
C TYR A 70 -3.62 -7.85 2.12
N ARG A 71 -2.34 -7.90 1.76
CA ARG A 71 -1.32 -8.79 2.32
C ARG A 71 -0.08 -7.98 2.67
N ILE A 72 0.73 -8.51 3.58
CA ILE A 72 1.97 -7.87 4.03
C ILE A 72 3.14 -8.80 3.73
N ALA A 73 4.25 -8.26 3.25
CA ALA A 73 5.49 -8.99 3.07
C ALA A 73 6.70 -8.12 3.41
N ALA A 74 7.79 -8.73 3.88
CA ALA A 74 9.06 -8.02 3.99
C ALA A 74 9.72 -7.87 2.61
N LEU A 75 10.40 -6.75 2.38
CA LEU A 75 11.37 -6.61 1.30
C LEU A 75 12.58 -7.50 1.64
N GLN A 76 12.83 -8.52 0.83
CA GLN A 76 14.08 -9.28 0.90
C GLN A 76 15.19 -8.38 0.34
N LYS A 77 16.26 -8.20 1.13
CA LYS A 77 17.49 -7.52 0.70
C LYS A 77 18.36 -8.46 -0.11
#